data_AF-M4CMD5-F1
#
_entry.id   AF-M4CMD5-F1
#
_cell.length_a   1.000
_cell.length_b   1.000
_cell.length_c   1.000
_cell.angle_alpha   90.00
_cell.angle_beta   90.00
_cell.angle_gamma   90.00
#
_symmetry.space_group_name_H-M   'P 1'
#
loop_
_entity.id
_entity.type
_entity.pdbx_description
1 polymer ?
#
loop_
_entity_poly.entity_id
_entity_poly.type
_entity_poly.pdbx_seq_one_letter_code
_entity_poly.pdbx_strand_id
1 'polypeptide(L)'
;MEEPTTETEIKTADVTTTTLPPPPRTVSPHQELVERLKDYGQEDVFALWEELSPEERHLLVTEIENLDLPRIDRIIRCSFNSQGLPAAAIEAPPESCVSTVEERSKEEKEKWWKMGLKAIYEGKLGVVLLSGGQGTRLGSSDPKGCYNIGLPSGKSLFQIQAERILCVQRLAAQAMSEGPTRPVAIQWYIMTSPFTHEPTQKFFETHKYFGLEPDQVTFFQQGTLPCITKDGKFIMETPFSLAKAPDGNGGVYAALKYSGLLEDMASRGIKYVDCYGVDNVLVRVADPTFLGYFIDKGAASAAKVVRKAYPQEKVGVFVRRGKGGPLTVVEYTELDESMASETNQQTGRLKFCWSNVCLHMFTLDFLNQVANGLEKDSIYHVAEKKIPSINGSIEGVKLEQFIFDCFPYAPSTALFEVLREEEFAPVKNANGSSFDTPESAKLLVLRLHTRWVIAAGGFLTHSVPLYATGVEVSPLCSYAGENLEAICRGRTFHAPCEISL
;
A
#
# COMPACT_ATOMS: atom_id res chain seq x y z
N MET A 1 -31.32 34.88 -107.22
CA MET A 1 -31.35 33.43 -107.48
C MET A 1 -30.93 32.76 -106.19
N GLU A 2 -31.89 32.04 -105.62
CA GLU A 2 -31.81 30.94 -104.65
C GLU A 2 -30.98 31.12 -103.36
N GLU A 3 -31.69 30.87 -102.26
CA GLU A 3 -31.23 30.69 -100.89
C GLU A 3 -30.13 29.61 -100.78
N PRO A 4 -29.47 29.57 -99.61
CA PRO A 4 -29.75 28.41 -98.79
C PRO A 4 -30.08 28.76 -97.33
N THR A 5 -31.11 28.07 -96.86
CA THR A 5 -31.56 27.85 -95.50
C THR A 5 -30.46 27.27 -94.60
N THR A 6 -30.31 27.81 -93.39
CA THR A 6 -29.73 27.03 -92.27
C THR A 6 -30.52 27.31 -91.00
N GLU A 7 -31.10 26.23 -90.49
CA GLU A 7 -31.90 26.13 -89.27
C GLU A 7 -31.08 26.55 -88.05
N THR A 8 -31.68 27.33 -87.14
CA THR A 8 -31.10 27.62 -85.83
C THR A 8 -31.91 26.87 -84.77
N GLU A 9 -31.36 25.75 -84.30
CA GLU A 9 -31.91 24.94 -83.20
C GLU A 9 -31.92 25.72 -81.88
N ILE A 10 -33.07 25.72 -81.22
CA ILE A 10 -33.24 26.18 -79.84
C ILE A 10 -32.71 25.08 -78.91
N LYS A 11 -31.51 25.26 -78.35
CA LYS A 11 -31.01 24.41 -77.26
C LYS A 11 -31.63 24.85 -75.94
N THR A 12 -32.53 24.01 -75.41
CA THR A 12 -32.97 24.01 -74.02
C THR A 12 -31.77 23.81 -73.09
N ALA A 13 -31.58 24.72 -72.14
CA ALA A 13 -30.54 24.61 -71.13
C ALA A 13 -30.86 23.45 -70.17
N ASP A 14 -29.97 22.46 -70.11
CA ASP A 14 -29.97 21.42 -69.09
C ASP A 14 -29.73 22.06 -67.72
N VAL A 15 -30.68 21.86 -66.81
CA VAL A 15 -30.50 22.12 -65.38
C VAL A 15 -29.59 21.03 -64.84
N THR A 16 -28.28 21.27 -64.87
CA THR A 16 -27.31 20.47 -64.12
C THR A 16 -27.57 20.70 -62.63
N THR A 17 -28.19 19.72 -61.99
CA THR A 17 -28.20 19.56 -60.53
C THR A 17 -26.75 19.38 -60.07
N THR A 18 -26.13 20.47 -59.62
CA THR A 18 -24.90 20.43 -58.81
C THR A 18 -25.19 19.63 -57.54
N THR A 19 -24.77 18.37 -57.51
CA THR A 19 -24.68 17.59 -56.29
C THR A 19 -23.63 18.27 -55.40
N LEU A 20 -24.09 18.86 -54.29
CA LEU A 20 -23.21 19.26 -53.21
C LEU A 20 -22.36 18.03 -52.81
N PRO A 21 -21.03 18.18 -52.60
CA PRO A 21 -20.25 17.09 -52.02
C PRO A 21 -20.92 16.68 -50.69
N PRO A 22 -20.94 15.38 -50.37
CA PRO A 22 -21.49 14.95 -49.09
C PRO A 22 -20.78 15.74 -47.98
N PRO A 23 -21.50 16.12 -46.91
CA PRO A 23 -20.84 16.72 -45.76
C PRO A 23 -19.67 15.82 -45.35
N PRO A 24 -18.52 16.37 -44.92
CA PRO A 24 -17.42 15.55 -44.44
C PRO A 24 -18.00 14.57 -43.42
N ARG A 25 -17.74 13.26 -43.63
CA ARG A 25 -18.21 12.22 -42.71
C ARG A 25 -17.70 12.61 -41.33
N THR A 26 -18.58 13.09 -40.46
CA THR A 26 -18.31 13.25 -39.05
C THR A 26 -18.11 11.83 -38.54
N VAL A 27 -16.84 11.46 -38.38
CA VAL A 27 -16.44 10.18 -37.77
C VAL A 27 -17.12 10.13 -36.42
N SER A 28 -17.83 9.03 -36.12
CA SER A 28 -18.50 8.95 -34.82
C SER A 28 -17.42 8.95 -33.72
N PRO A 29 -17.66 9.55 -32.53
CA PRO A 29 -16.66 9.60 -31.46
C PRO A 29 -16.04 8.23 -31.12
N HIS A 30 -16.85 7.17 -31.22
CA HIS A 30 -16.41 5.78 -31.12
C HIS A 30 -15.39 5.36 -32.20
N GLN A 31 -15.59 5.74 -33.46
CA GLN A 31 -14.66 5.37 -34.53
C GLN A 31 -13.27 6.00 -34.33
N GLU A 32 -13.19 7.23 -33.83
CA GLU A 32 -11.91 7.86 -33.48
C GLU A 32 -11.20 7.10 -32.34
N LEU A 33 -11.96 6.66 -31.33
CA LEU A 33 -11.42 5.85 -30.23
C LEU A 33 -10.96 4.47 -30.69
N VAL A 34 -11.70 3.82 -31.59
CA VAL A 34 -11.29 2.54 -32.18
C VAL A 34 -9.97 2.69 -32.93
N GLU A 35 -9.83 3.72 -33.79
CA GLU A 35 -8.55 3.96 -34.48
C GLU A 35 -7.41 4.23 -33.49
N ARG A 36 -7.65 5.01 -32.43
CA ARG A 36 -6.66 5.24 -31.37
C ARG A 36 -6.28 3.94 -30.64
N LEU A 37 -7.22 3.04 -30.40
CA LEU A 37 -6.94 1.76 -29.74
C LEU A 37 -6.15 0.78 -30.61
N LYS A 38 -6.30 0.84 -31.94
CA LYS A 38 -5.52 0.00 -32.87
C LYS A 38 -4.02 0.24 -32.75
N ASP A 39 -3.60 1.49 -32.48
CA ASP A 39 -2.19 1.82 -32.25
C ASP A 39 -1.58 1.05 -31.05
N TYR A 40 -2.43 0.57 -30.15
CA TYR A 40 -2.07 -0.22 -28.96
C TYR A 40 -2.52 -1.69 -29.07
N GLY A 41 -3.14 -2.07 -30.19
CA GLY A 41 -3.76 -3.37 -30.36
C GLY A 41 -4.89 -3.65 -29.37
N GLN A 42 -5.69 -2.66 -28.99
CA GLN A 42 -6.77 -2.78 -28.00
C GLN A 42 -8.17 -2.54 -28.59
N GLU A 43 -8.32 -2.58 -29.90
CA GLU A 43 -9.58 -2.30 -30.61
C GLU A 43 -10.71 -3.28 -30.27
N ASP A 44 -10.37 -4.47 -29.80
CA ASP A 44 -11.31 -5.55 -29.44
C ASP A 44 -12.24 -5.17 -28.27
N VAL A 45 -11.90 -4.13 -27.51
CA VAL A 45 -12.75 -3.55 -26.45
C VAL A 45 -14.14 -3.17 -26.99
N PHE A 46 -14.23 -2.80 -28.26
CA PHE A 46 -15.48 -2.39 -28.90
C PHE A 46 -16.16 -3.52 -29.70
N ALA A 47 -15.73 -4.78 -29.55
CA ALA A 47 -16.26 -5.91 -30.32
C ALA A 47 -17.78 -6.10 -30.21
N LEU A 48 -18.38 -5.74 -29.07
CA LEU A 48 -19.82 -5.87 -28.80
C LEU A 48 -20.60 -4.55 -28.93
N TRP A 49 -20.01 -3.51 -29.54
CA TRP A 49 -20.60 -2.16 -29.59
C TRP A 49 -22.04 -2.11 -30.14
N GLU A 50 -22.34 -2.90 -31.17
CA GLU A 50 -23.66 -2.94 -31.79
C GLU A 50 -24.74 -3.55 -30.88
N GLU A 51 -24.34 -4.32 -29.86
CA GLU A 51 -25.24 -4.95 -28.89
C GLU A 51 -25.54 -4.04 -27.69
N LEU A 52 -24.75 -2.97 -27.50
CA LEU A 52 -24.87 -2.06 -26.37
C LEU A 52 -26.02 -1.06 -26.53
N SER A 53 -26.71 -0.78 -25.43
CA SER A 53 -27.63 0.35 -25.29
C SER A 53 -26.88 1.70 -25.40
N PRO A 54 -27.58 2.81 -25.70
CA PRO A 54 -26.95 4.15 -25.72
C PRO A 54 -26.23 4.52 -24.42
N GLU A 55 -26.78 4.12 -23.28
CA GLU A 55 -26.21 4.36 -21.96
C GLU A 55 -24.91 3.56 -21.75
N GLU A 56 -24.92 2.27 -22.08
CA GLU A 56 -23.73 1.41 -22.00
C GLU A 56 -22.62 1.87 -22.93
N ARG A 57 -22.97 2.33 -24.14
CA ARG A 57 -22.03 2.95 -25.09
C ARG A 57 -21.36 4.17 -24.49
N HIS A 58 -22.13 5.03 -23.82
CA HIS A 58 -21.58 6.21 -23.16
C HIS A 58 -20.65 5.86 -22.00
N LEU A 59 -21.00 4.86 -21.19
CA LEU A 59 -20.14 4.36 -20.11
C LEU A 59 -18.81 3.81 -20.63
N LEU A 60 -18.85 2.97 -21.67
CA LEU A 60 -17.65 2.40 -22.27
C LEU A 60 -16.76 3.49 -22.87
N VAL A 61 -17.32 4.41 -23.65
CA VAL A 61 -16.57 5.55 -24.22
C VAL A 61 -15.89 6.36 -23.12
N THR A 62 -16.63 6.72 -22.07
CA THR A 62 -16.11 7.51 -20.94
C THR A 62 -14.99 6.76 -20.22
N GLU A 63 -15.13 5.45 -20.02
CA GLU A 63 -14.08 4.65 -19.39
C GLU A 63 -12.80 4.64 -20.22
N ILE A 64 -12.90 4.41 -21.53
CA ILE A 64 -11.74 4.36 -22.44
C ILE A 64 -11.07 5.72 -22.62
N GLU A 65 -11.84 6.81 -22.68
CA GLU A 65 -11.31 8.17 -22.77
C GLU A 65 -10.45 8.53 -21.55
N ASN A 66 -10.81 8.03 -20.37
CA ASN A 66 -10.07 8.26 -19.12
C ASN A 66 -8.78 7.41 -19.00
N LEU A 67 -8.52 6.50 -19.95
CA LEU A 67 -7.28 5.73 -19.95
C LEU A 67 -6.11 6.53 -20.55
N ASP A 68 -5.01 6.56 -19.80
CA ASP A 68 -3.70 6.91 -20.35
C ASP A 68 -3.12 5.70 -21.10
N LEU A 69 -3.61 5.48 -22.33
CA LEU A 69 -3.17 4.38 -23.20
C LEU A 69 -1.65 4.36 -23.44
N PRO A 70 -0.95 5.49 -23.73
CA PRO A 70 0.51 5.50 -23.82
C PRO A 70 1.21 4.97 -22.56
N ARG A 71 0.73 5.34 -21.37
CA ARG A 71 1.27 4.86 -20.10
C ARG A 71 1.01 3.38 -19.89
N ILE A 72 -0.22 2.92 -20.12
CA ILE A 72 -0.62 1.52 -19.92
C ILE A 72 0.15 0.60 -20.88
N ASP A 73 0.26 0.96 -22.15
CA ASP A 73 1.03 0.19 -23.14
C ASP A 73 2.51 0.10 -22.75
N ARG A 74 3.12 1.21 -22.29
CA ARG A 74 4.49 1.19 -21.77
C ARG A 74 4.65 0.22 -20.60
N ILE A 75 3.71 0.24 -19.64
CA ILE A 75 3.69 -0.68 -18.50
C ILE A 75 3.63 -2.13 -18.97
N ILE A 76 2.67 -2.48 -19.84
CA ILE A 76 2.50 -3.85 -20.38
C ILE A 76 3.79 -4.33 -21.05
N ARG A 77 4.37 -3.50 -21.93
CA ARG A 77 5.61 -3.84 -22.65
C ARG A 77 6.79 -4.03 -21.70
N CYS A 78 6.97 -3.13 -20.72
CA CYS A 78 8.04 -3.25 -19.73
C CYS A 78 7.90 -4.52 -18.88
N SER A 79 6.68 -4.84 -18.42
CA SER A 79 6.40 -6.02 -17.60
C SER A 79 6.64 -7.34 -18.33
N PHE A 80 6.28 -7.45 -19.60
CA PHE A 80 6.53 -8.68 -20.37
C PHE A 80 7.98 -8.82 -20.82
N ASN A 81 8.66 -7.72 -21.15
CA ASN A 81 10.08 -7.77 -21.51
C ASN A 81 11.01 -8.15 -20.34
N SER A 82 10.59 -7.88 -19.10
CA SER A 82 11.39 -8.17 -17.91
C SER A 82 11.33 -9.63 -17.45
N GLN A 83 10.36 -10.44 -17.91
CA GLN A 83 10.25 -11.86 -17.55
C GLN A 83 11.35 -12.78 -18.14
N GLY A 84 12.19 -12.28 -19.05
CA GLY A 84 13.24 -13.07 -19.73
C GLY A 84 14.67 -12.69 -19.40
N LEU A 85 14.90 -11.69 -18.56
CA LEU A 85 16.25 -11.23 -18.23
C LEU A 85 16.87 -12.05 -17.09
N PRO A 86 18.14 -12.47 -17.17
CA PRO A 86 18.82 -13.12 -16.05
C PRO A 86 18.78 -12.21 -14.83
N ALA A 87 18.19 -12.68 -13.73
CA ALA A 87 18.24 -11.96 -12.47
C ALA A 87 19.71 -11.79 -12.05
N ALA A 88 20.10 -10.57 -11.70
CA ALA A 88 21.41 -10.33 -11.10
C ALA A 88 21.59 -11.22 -9.86
N ALA A 89 22.81 -11.73 -9.66
CA ALA A 89 23.14 -12.53 -8.49
C ALA A 89 22.74 -11.80 -7.20
N ILE A 90 22.12 -12.52 -6.27
CA ILE A 90 21.67 -11.97 -4.99
C ILE A 90 22.68 -12.30 -3.89
N GLU A 91 22.96 -11.31 -3.04
CA GLU A 91 23.81 -11.44 -1.86
C GLU A 91 22.99 -11.07 -0.61
N ALA A 92 23.30 -11.68 0.53
CA ALA A 92 22.67 -11.27 1.78
C ALA A 92 23.07 -9.82 2.13
N PRO A 93 22.18 -9.05 2.79
CA PRO A 93 22.56 -7.74 3.32
C PRO A 93 23.76 -7.89 4.27
N PRO A 94 24.76 -7.00 4.19
CA PRO A 94 25.79 -6.93 5.21
C PRO A 94 25.17 -6.74 6.59
N GLU A 95 25.71 -7.44 7.59
CA GLU A 95 25.23 -7.30 8.98
C GLU A 95 25.30 -5.83 9.45
N SER A 96 26.28 -5.06 8.97
CA SER A 96 26.43 -3.62 9.26
C SER A 96 25.29 -2.73 8.73
N CYS A 97 24.49 -3.23 7.78
CA CYS A 97 23.30 -2.53 7.28
C CYS A 97 22.09 -2.68 8.21
N VAL A 98 22.17 -3.57 9.20
CA VAL A 98 21.07 -3.90 10.10
C VAL A 98 21.43 -3.47 11.52
N SER A 99 20.61 -2.64 12.14
CA SER A 99 20.65 -2.50 13.59
C SER A 99 19.92 -3.70 14.19
N THR A 100 20.64 -4.60 14.84
CA THR A 100 20.03 -5.78 15.49
C THR A 100 19.54 -5.46 16.90
N VAL A 101 18.57 -6.22 17.41
CA VAL A 101 17.98 -5.98 18.75
C VAL A 101 19.02 -6.16 19.86
N GLU A 102 19.91 -7.14 19.71
CA GLU A 102 20.94 -7.51 20.70
C GLU A 102 22.07 -6.49 20.81
N GLU A 103 22.41 -5.80 19.72
CA GLU A 103 23.53 -4.85 19.69
C GLU A 103 23.16 -3.45 20.22
N ARG A 104 21.86 -3.14 20.35
CA ARG A 104 21.38 -1.83 20.78
C ARG A 104 21.56 -1.64 22.28
N SER A 105 22.42 -0.70 22.65
CA SER A 105 22.57 -0.22 24.02
C SER A 105 21.30 0.46 24.54
N LYS A 106 21.19 0.60 25.86
CA LYS A 106 20.08 1.33 26.50
C LYS A 106 20.14 2.82 26.13
N GLU A 107 21.34 3.36 26.06
CA GLU A 107 21.64 4.75 25.73
C GLU A 107 21.23 5.08 24.29
N GLU A 108 21.48 4.18 23.33
CA GLU A 108 21.01 4.35 21.94
C GLU A 108 19.48 4.35 21.85
N LYS A 109 18.82 3.39 22.53
CA LYS A 109 17.35 3.32 22.56
C LYS A 109 16.75 4.61 23.13
N GLU A 110 17.29 5.11 24.25
CA GLU A 110 16.84 6.35 24.87
C GLU A 110 17.12 7.58 23.98
N LYS A 111 18.29 7.64 23.36
CA LYS A 111 18.66 8.68 22.39
C LYS A 111 17.66 8.72 21.24
N TRP A 112 17.41 7.59 20.58
CA TRP A 112 16.49 7.52 19.45
C TRP A 112 15.06 7.83 19.86
N TRP A 113 14.58 7.30 20.99
CA TRP A 113 13.26 7.63 21.53
C TRP A 113 13.07 9.15 21.70
N LYS A 114 14.03 9.83 22.35
CA LYS A 114 13.98 11.30 22.53
C LYS A 114 14.05 12.05 21.20
N MET A 115 14.91 11.62 20.28
CA MET A 115 15.04 12.22 18.95
C MET A 115 13.74 12.11 18.14
N GLY A 116 13.10 10.94 18.14
CA GLY A 116 11.83 10.73 17.45
C GLY A 116 10.70 11.54 18.07
N LEU A 117 10.56 11.52 19.41
CA LEU A 117 9.56 12.34 20.09
C LEU A 117 9.76 13.84 19.81
N LYS A 118 11.01 14.31 19.71
CA LYS A 118 11.31 15.69 19.31
C LYS A 118 10.90 15.97 17.86
N ALA A 119 11.15 15.05 16.92
CA ALA A 119 10.75 15.24 15.53
C ALA A 119 9.22 15.23 15.34
N ILE A 120 8.52 14.36 16.07
CA ILE A 120 7.04 14.34 16.14
C ILE A 120 6.53 15.62 16.81
N TYR A 121 7.11 15.93 17.97
CA TYR A 121 7.32 17.25 18.56
C TYR A 121 7.07 18.35 17.56
N GLU A 122 8.08 18.53 16.70
CA GLU A 122 8.29 19.57 15.70
C GLU A 122 7.41 19.46 14.45
N GLY A 123 6.53 18.45 14.34
CA GLY A 123 5.59 18.31 13.22
C GLY A 123 6.27 17.79 11.96
N LYS A 124 7.43 17.12 12.10
CA LYS A 124 8.24 16.66 10.97
C LYS A 124 7.83 15.27 10.45
N LEU A 125 6.89 14.61 11.10
CA LEU A 125 6.44 13.26 10.73
C LEU A 125 5.03 13.29 10.13
N GLY A 126 4.90 12.70 8.93
CA GLY A 126 3.63 12.24 8.37
C GLY A 126 3.54 10.72 8.39
N VAL A 127 2.32 10.18 8.32
CA VAL A 127 2.06 8.74 8.31
C VAL A 127 1.23 8.40 7.08
N VAL A 128 1.67 7.42 6.29
CA VAL A 128 0.94 6.88 5.14
C VAL A 128 0.49 5.46 5.43
N LEU A 129 -0.83 5.25 5.41
CA LEU A 129 -1.44 3.94 5.60
C LEU A 129 -1.85 3.34 4.25
N LEU A 130 -1.35 2.14 3.97
CA LEU A 130 -1.75 1.34 2.80
C LEU A 130 -3.00 0.52 3.16
N SER A 131 -4.18 1.00 2.75
CA SER A 131 -5.49 0.40 3.03
C SER A 131 -6.32 0.18 1.75
N GLY A 132 -5.66 -0.07 0.61
CA GLY A 132 -6.32 -0.36 -0.66
C GLY A 132 -6.97 -1.75 -0.76
N GLY A 133 -6.53 -2.70 0.07
CA GLY A 133 -7.00 -4.08 0.05
C GLY A 133 -8.34 -4.29 0.76
N GLN A 134 -9.25 -5.04 0.12
CA GLN A 134 -10.48 -5.53 0.75
C GLN A 134 -10.21 -6.70 1.71
N GLY A 135 -11.12 -6.91 2.67
CA GLY A 135 -11.10 -8.02 3.61
C GLY A 135 -11.56 -9.38 3.05
N THR A 136 -11.56 -9.59 1.72
CA THR A 136 -12.20 -10.76 1.09
C THR A 136 -11.65 -12.10 1.55
N ARG A 137 -10.33 -12.21 1.74
CA ARG A 137 -9.68 -13.42 2.33
C ARG A 137 -10.06 -13.69 3.79
N LEU A 138 -10.63 -12.69 4.47
CA LEU A 138 -11.17 -12.79 5.83
C LEU A 138 -12.68 -13.08 5.81
N GLY A 139 -13.31 -13.19 4.63
CA GLY A 139 -14.75 -13.36 4.49
C GLY A 139 -15.56 -12.08 4.73
N SER A 140 -14.93 -10.90 4.61
CA SER A 140 -15.60 -9.60 4.77
C SER A 140 -15.61 -8.82 3.45
N SER A 141 -16.73 -8.16 3.15
CA SER A 141 -16.86 -7.19 2.06
C SER A 141 -16.30 -5.82 2.41
N ASP A 142 -16.07 -5.55 3.70
CA ASP A 142 -15.64 -4.25 4.18
C ASP A 142 -14.11 -4.06 3.97
N PRO A 143 -13.64 -2.80 3.97
CA PRO A 143 -12.21 -2.52 4.03
C PRO A 143 -11.57 -3.23 5.22
N LYS A 144 -10.37 -3.77 5.02
CA LYS A 144 -9.71 -4.58 6.07
C LYS A 144 -9.50 -3.81 7.38
N GLY A 145 -9.26 -2.50 7.32
CA GLY A 145 -9.10 -1.68 8.52
C GLY A 145 -10.33 -1.64 9.44
N CYS A 146 -11.53 -1.90 8.91
CA CYS A 146 -12.77 -1.98 9.69
C CYS A 146 -12.87 -3.29 10.50
N TYR A 147 -12.02 -4.27 10.21
CA TYR A 147 -12.13 -5.62 10.76
C TYR A 147 -11.87 -5.64 12.27
N ASN A 148 -12.74 -6.32 13.01
CA ASN A 148 -12.58 -6.61 14.44
C ASN A 148 -12.03 -8.04 14.59
N ILE A 149 -10.83 -8.16 15.14
CA ILE A 149 -10.16 -9.47 15.33
C ILE A 149 -10.61 -10.22 16.59
N GLY A 150 -11.61 -9.70 17.30
CA GLY A 150 -12.19 -10.28 18.51
C GLY A 150 -11.45 -9.92 19.80
N LEU A 151 -10.73 -8.78 19.83
CA LEU A 151 -10.15 -8.26 21.07
C LEU A 151 -11.26 -7.94 22.10
N PRO A 152 -10.99 -8.02 23.42
CA PRO A 152 -11.95 -7.69 24.47
C PRO A 152 -12.69 -6.36 24.27
N SER A 153 -12.01 -5.33 23.77
CA SER A 153 -12.56 -4.00 23.48
C SER A 153 -13.52 -3.96 22.28
N GLY A 154 -13.46 -4.95 21.39
CA GLY A 154 -14.17 -4.96 20.12
C GLY A 154 -13.67 -3.94 19.09
N LYS A 155 -12.52 -3.28 19.32
CA LYS A 155 -11.96 -2.25 18.43
C LYS A 155 -11.60 -2.80 17.05
N SER A 156 -11.77 -1.95 16.03
CA SER A 156 -11.28 -2.19 14.67
C SER A 156 -9.77 -1.94 14.56
N LEU A 157 -9.14 -2.44 13.49
CA LEU A 157 -7.73 -2.13 13.21
C LEU A 157 -7.49 -0.62 13.05
N PHE A 158 -8.39 0.10 12.38
CA PHE A 158 -8.32 1.56 12.26
C PHE A 158 -8.35 2.25 13.62
N GLN A 159 -9.25 1.85 14.52
CA GLN A 159 -9.34 2.46 15.84
C GLN A 159 -8.06 2.24 16.66
N ILE A 160 -7.52 1.01 16.67
CA ILE A 160 -6.27 0.69 17.38
C ILE A 160 -5.11 1.57 16.87
N GLN A 161 -5.02 1.76 15.55
CA GLN A 161 -3.99 2.59 14.93
C GLN A 161 -4.18 4.08 15.23
N ALA A 162 -5.41 4.59 15.17
CA ALA A 162 -5.73 5.98 15.52
C ALA A 162 -5.41 6.29 17.00
N GLU A 163 -5.78 5.39 17.91
CA GLU A 163 -5.48 5.55 19.34
C GLU A 163 -3.97 5.50 19.62
N ARG A 164 -3.18 4.75 18.84
CA ARG A 164 -1.70 4.79 18.89
C ARG A 164 -1.16 6.15 18.46
N ILE A 165 -1.68 6.72 17.38
CA ILE A 165 -1.31 8.08 16.92
C ILE A 165 -1.60 9.12 18.02
N LEU A 166 -2.80 9.08 18.61
CA LEU A 166 -3.17 9.95 19.73
C LEU A 166 -2.24 9.81 20.94
N CYS A 167 -1.86 8.57 21.27
CA CYS A 167 -0.95 8.30 22.37
C CYS A 167 0.44 8.89 22.10
N VAL A 168 0.99 8.71 20.90
CA VAL A 168 2.30 9.27 20.52
C VAL A 168 2.27 10.80 20.49
N GLN A 169 1.20 11.42 19.99
CA GLN A 169 1.01 12.89 20.07
C GLN A 169 1.09 13.38 21.52
N ARG A 170 0.42 12.68 22.45
CA ARG A 170 0.49 12.99 23.89
C ARG A 170 1.89 12.81 24.47
N LEU A 171 2.56 11.70 24.16
CA LEU A 171 3.92 11.41 24.65
C LEU A 171 4.92 12.47 24.15
N ALA A 172 4.82 12.88 22.88
CA ALA A 172 5.66 13.91 22.30
C ALA A 172 5.42 15.28 22.95
N ALA A 173 4.17 15.64 23.23
CA ALA A 173 3.84 16.86 23.97
C ALA A 173 4.42 16.86 25.39
N GLN A 174 4.27 15.75 26.12
CA GLN A 174 4.81 15.59 27.48
C GLN A 174 6.34 15.65 27.53
N ALA A 175 7.02 15.06 26.54
CA ALA A 175 8.48 15.09 26.48
C ALA A 175 9.05 16.50 26.26
N MET A 176 8.24 17.46 25.80
CA MET A 176 8.65 18.83 25.46
C MET A 176 8.02 19.87 26.41
N SER A 177 7.64 19.45 27.63
CA SER A 177 6.94 20.26 28.65
C SER A 177 7.60 21.59 29.05
N GLU A 178 8.89 21.77 28.72
CA GLU A 178 9.64 23.02 28.97
C GLU A 178 9.56 24.03 27.82
N GLY A 179 8.89 23.69 26.71
CA GLY A 179 8.70 24.54 25.53
C GLY A 179 7.30 25.16 25.44
N PRO A 180 7.05 26.02 24.43
CA PRO A 180 5.71 26.54 24.18
C PRO A 180 4.73 25.40 23.93
N THR A 181 3.61 25.39 24.64
CA THR A 181 2.53 24.43 24.41
C THR A 181 2.03 24.59 22.97
N ARG A 182 2.19 23.55 22.15
CA ARG A 182 1.72 23.53 20.77
C ARG A 182 0.89 22.28 20.52
N PRO A 183 -0.15 22.35 19.68
CA PRO A 183 -0.83 21.15 19.20
C PRO A 183 0.20 20.27 18.48
N VAL A 184 0.39 19.05 18.98
CA VAL A 184 1.17 18.03 18.26
C VAL A 184 0.17 17.29 17.40
N ALA A 185 0.26 17.43 16.08
CA ALA A 185 -0.63 16.77 15.13
C ALA A 185 0.21 15.96 14.13
N ILE A 186 -0.01 14.65 14.11
CA ILE A 186 0.55 13.78 13.08
C ILE A 186 -0.48 13.72 11.95
N GLN A 187 -0.05 14.00 10.72
CA GLN A 187 -0.91 13.90 9.54
C GLN A 187 -0.97 12.45 9.08
N TRP A 188 -2.18 11.91 8.96
CA TRP A 188 -2.45 10.52 8.59
C TRP A 188 -3.09 10.46 7.20
N TYR A 189 -2.29 10.09 6.22
CA TYR A 189 -2.71 9.92 4.83
C TYR A 189 -3.12 8.47 4.62
N ILE A 190 -4.39 8.22 4.34
CA ILE A 190 -4.94 6.88 4.21
C ILE A 190 -5.18 6.58 2.73
N MET A 191 -4.30 5.74 2.17
CA MET A 191 -4.44 5.26 0.82
C MET A 191 -5.51 4.17 0.76
N THR A 192 -6.49 4.36 -0.10
CA THR A 192 -7.60 3.43 -0.36
C THR A 192 -7.57 3.01 -1.83
N SER A 193 -8.39 2.03 -2.22
CA SER A 193 -8.67 1.73 -3.62
C SER A 193 -10.04 2.28 -4.00
N PRO A 194 -10.39 2.32 -5.29
CA PRO A 194 -11.76 2.65 -5.71
C PRO A 194 -12.84 1.83 -4.99
N PHE A 195 -12.53 0.59 -4.62
CA PHE A 195 -13.46 -0.33 -3.94
C PHE A 195 -13.54 -0.14 -2.42
N THR A 196 -12.56 0.55 -1.81
CA THR A 196 -12.51 0.74 -0.35
C THR A 196 -12.69 2.19 0.09
N HIS A 197 -12.68 3.16 -0.84
CA HIS A 197 -12.66 4.59 -0.51
C HIS A 197 -13.89 5.06 0.29
N GLU A 198 -15.09 5.01 -0.31
CA GLU A 198 -16.30 5.50 0.34
C GLU A 198 -16.64 4.74 1.65
N PRO A 199 -16.54 3.39 1.71
CA PRO A 199 -16.78 2.67 2.96
C PRO A 199 -15.78 3.08 4.06
N THR A 200 -14.52 3.37 3.70
CA THR A 200 -13.51 3.81 4.67
C THR A 200 -13.83 5.21 5.20
N GLN A 201 -14.14 6.17 4.32
CA GLN A 201 -14.50 7.53 4.74
C GLN A 201 -15.71 7.53 5.68
N LYS A 202 -16.78 6.84 5.28
CA LYS A 202 -18.00 6.70 6.08
C LYS A 202 -17.72 6.05 7.44
N PHE A 203 -16.83 5.06 7.50
CA PHE A 203 -16.46 4.41 8.75
C PHE A 203 -15.77 5.39 9.71
N PHE A 204 -14.82 6.19 9.22
CA PHE A 204 -14.16 7.22 10.02
C PHE A 204 -15.12 8.31 10.49
N GLU A 205 -15.98 8.82 9.62
CA GLU A 205 -16.99 9.84 9.96
C GLU A 205 -17.93 9.34 11.06
N THR A 206 -18.45 8.11 10.91
CA THR A 206 -19.37 7.49 11.88
C THR A 206 -18.73 7.33 13.25
N HIS A 207 -17.42 7.11 13.30
CA HIS A 207 -16.64 6.96 14.53
C HIS A 207 -15.94 8.26 14.97
N LYS A 208 -16.31 9.41 14.39
CA LYS A 208 -15.74 10.73 14.71
C LYS A 208 -14.20 10.71 14.69
N TYR A 209 -13.64 10.12 13.64
CA TYR A 209 -12.19 10.00 13.41
C TYR A 209 -11.42 9.37 14.58
N PHE A 210 -12.11 8.57 15.41
CA PHE A 210 -11.54 7.90 16.59
C PHE A 210 -10.86 8.86 17.58
N GLY A 211 -11.29 10.12 17.61
CA GLY A 211 -10.74 11.17 18.46
C GLY A 211 -9.57 11.98 17.86
N LEU A 212 -9.13 11.66 16.64
CA LEU A 212 -8.27 12.55 15.85
C LEU A 212 -9.07 13.74 15.34
N GLU A 213 -8.41 14.88 15.11
CA GLU A 213 -9.05 15.99 14.41
C GLU A 213 -9.27 15.62 12.93
N PRO A 214 -10.43 15.97 12.32
CA PRO A 214 -10.71 15.63 10.92
C PRO A 214 -9.66 16.14 9.93
N ASP A 215 -9.03 17.28 10.20
CA ASP A 215 -7.99 17.88 9.35
C ASP A 215 -6.64 17.15 9.43
N GLN A 216 -6.46 16.23 10.39
CA GLN A 216 -5.31 15.34 10.47
C GLN A 216 -5.45 14.13 9.55
N VAL A 217 -6.64 13.80 9.06
CA VAL A 217 -6.90 12.57 8.29
C VAL A 217 -7.22 12.91 6.84
N THR A 218 -6.34 12.49 5.93
CA THR A 218 -6.51 12.72 4.49
C THR A 218 -6.69 11.39 3.77
N PHE A 219 -7.85 11.16 3.16
CA PHE A 219 -8.07 9.99 2.32
C PHE A 219 -7.66 10.28 0.89
N PHE A 220 -6.99 9.32 0.25
CA PHE A 220 -6.65 9.38 -1.16
C PHE A 220 -6.73 8.01 -1.80
N GLN A 221 -6.87 7.96 -3.11
CA GLN A 221 -7.07 6.72 -3.86
C GLN A 221 -5.81 6.37 -4.64
N GLN A 222 -5.43 5.11 -4.59
CA GLN A 222 -4.49 4.54 -5.56
C GLN A 222 -5.16 4.35 -6.92
N GLY A 223 -4.32 4.20 -7.95
CA GLY A 223 -4.78 3.94 -9.31
C GLY A 223 -5.33 2.53 -9.50
N THR A 224 -5.85 2.29 -10.70
CA THR A 224 -6.15 0.94 -11.19
C THR A 224 -5.55 0.75 -12.57
N LEU A 225 -5.27 -0.49 -12.92
CA LEU A 225 -4.86 -0.88 -14.26
C LEU A 225 -5.88 -1.87 -14.84
N PRO A 226 -6.12 -1.81 -16.17
CA PRO A 226 -6.84 -2.87 -16.85
C PRO A 226 -6.15 -4.22 -16.64
N CYS A 227 -6.96 -5.24 -16.36
CA CYS A 227 -6.52 -6.62 -16.42
C CYS A 227 -6.28 -7.00 -17.88
N ILE A 228 -5.26 -7.81 -18.13
CA ILE A 228 -4.86 -8.18 -19.49
C ILE A 228 -4.77 -9.68 -19.67
N THR A 229 -4.95 -10.16 -20.89
CA THR A 229 -4.65 -11.54 -21.28
C THR A 229 -3.13 -11.77 -21.33
N LYS A 230 -2.69 -13.02 -21.50
CA LYS A 230 -1.25 -13.34 -21.59
C LYS A 230 -0.55 -12.72 -22.82
N ASP A 231 -1.33 -12.39 -23.84
CA ASP A 231 -0.90 -11.65 -25.04
C ASP A 231 -1.06 -10.13 -24.90
N GLY A 232 -1.49 -9.63 -23.74
CA GLY A 232 -1.53 -8.19 -23.43
C GLY A 232 -2.80 -7.46 -23.85
N LYS A 233 -3.86 -8.17 -24.26
CA LYS A 233 -5.16 -7.58 -24.60
C LYS A 233 -5.96 -7.27 -23.35
N PHE A 234 -6.69 -6.16 -23.34
CA PHE A 234 -7.59 -5.81 -22.26
C PHE A 234 -8.70 -6.85 -22.08
N ILE A 235 -9.01 -7.17 -20.82
CA ILE A 235 -10.09 -8.07 -20.46
C ILE A 235 -11.35 -7.25 -20.17
N MET A 236 -12.44 -7.55 -20.86
CA MET A 236 -13.76 -6.98 -20.59
C MET A 236 -14.44 -7.76 -19.46
N GLU A 237 -14.82 -7.09 -18.36
CA GLU A 237 -15.62 -7.67 -17.27
C GLU A 237 -17.08 -7.79 -17.67
N THR A 238 -17.61 -6.74 -18.31
CA THR A 238 -18.93 -6.70 -18.94
C THR A 238 -18.80 -6.23 -20.40
N PRO A 239 -19.84 -6.35 -21.24
CA PRO A 239 -19.78 -5.85 -22.63
C PRO A 239 -19.42 -4.36 -22.76
N PHE A 240 -19.51 -3.59 -21.68
CA PHE A 240 -19.27 -2.14 -21.66
C PHE A 240 -18.31 -1.69 -20.54
N SER A 241 -17.62 -2.61 -19.87
CA SER A 241 -16.69 -2.27 -18.80
C SER A 241 -15.44 -3.16 -18.77
N LEU A 242 -14.28 -2.52 -18.56
CA LEU A 242 -13.00 -3.21 -18.37
C LEU A 242 -12.90 -3.87 -17.00
N ALA A 243 -12.39 -5.11 -16.98
CA ALA A 243 -11.90 -5.72 -15.75
C ALA A 243 -10.69 -4.92 -15.26
N LYS A 244 -10.76 -4.35 -14.06
CA LYS A 244 -9.68 -3.53 -13.47
C LYS A 244 -9.22 -4.11 -12.14
N ALA A 245 -7.95 -3.89 -11.81
CA ALA A 245 -7.39 -4.21 -10.51
C ALA A 245 -6.60 -3.02 -9.95
N PRO A 246 -6.51 -2.88 -8.61
CA PRO A 246 -5.58 -1.94 -7.99
C PRO A 246 -4.15 -2.20 -8.49
N ASP A 247 -3.39 -1.14 -8.68
CA ASP A 247 -2.04 -1.14 -9.26
C ASP A 247 -0.92 -1.60 -8.28
N GLY A 248 -1.28 -2.39 -7.27
CA GLY A 248 -0.37 -2.87 -6.22
C GLY A 248 -0.10 -1.83 -5.12
N ASN A 249 0.55 -2.22 -4.03
CA ASN A 249 0.82 -1.29 -2.92
C ASN A 249 1.88 -0.22 -3.26
N GLY A 250 2.68 -0.42 -4.30
CA GLY A 250 3.60 0.57 -4.88
C GLY A 250 2.89 1.71 -5.62
N GLY A 251 1.60 1.55 -5.97
CA GLY A 251 0.76 2.64 -6.48
C GLY A 251 0.71 3.87 -5.57
N VAL A 252 1.11 3.73 -4.29
CA VAL A 252 1.28 4.83 -3.33
C VAL A 252 2.13 5.98 -3.87
N TYR A 253 3.18 5.71 -4.63
CA TYR A 253 4.07 6.76 -5.13
C TYR A 253 3.38 7.66 -6.16
N ALA A 254 2.73 7.04 -7.15
CA ALA A 254 1.94 7.75 -8.15
C ALA A 254 0.76 8.46 -7.48
N ALA A 255 0.06 7.79 -6.56
CA ALA A 255 -1.11 8.33 -5.88
C ALA A 255 -0.78 9.58 -5.04
N LEU A 256 0.32 9.55 -4.27
CA LEU A 256 0.79 10.72 -3.51
C LEU A 256 1.13 11.89 -4.42
N LYS A 257 1.81 11.63 -5.54
CA LYS A 257 2.21 12.66 -6.50
C LYS A 257 1.02 13.27 -7.22
N TYR A 258 0.16 12.46 -7.84
CA TYR A 258 -0.95 12.98 -8.64
C TYR A 258 -2.07 13.59 -7.79
N SER A 259 -2.15 13.23 -6.50
CA SER A 259 -3.06 13.87 -5.55
C SER A 259 -2.50 15.14 -4.92
N GLY A 260 -1.28 15.57 -5.28
CA GLY A 260 -0.63 16.77 -4.72
C GLY A 260 -0.23 16.64 -3.24
N LEU A 261 -0.15 15.41 -2.72
CA LEU A 261 0.08 15.16 -1.30
C LEU A 261 1.55 15.28 -0.91
N LEU A 262 2.47 15.15 -1.86
CA LEU A 262 3.89 15.41 -1.61
C LEU A 262 4.11 16.91 -1.34
N GLU A 263 3.42 17.77 -2.08
CA GLU A 263 3.42 19.22 -1.91
C GLU A 263 2.70 19.64 -0.62
N ASP A 264 1.56 19.02 -0.30
CA ASP A 264 0.87 19.24 0.98
C ASP A 264 1.78 18.87 2.17
N MET A 265 2.42 17.69 2.14
CA MET A 265 3.39 17.29 3.16
C MET A 265 4.52 18.32 3.32
N ALA A 266 5.09 18.79 2.22
CA ALA A 266 6.14 19.80 2.24
C ALA A 266 5.65 21.12 2.87
N SER A 267 4.45 21.57 2.52
CA SER A 267 3.84 22.80 3.03
C SER A 267 3.56 22.75 4.54
N ARG A 268 3.29 21.55 5.07
CA ARG A 268 3.09 21.28 6.51
C ARG A 268 4.40 21.10 7.28
N GLY A 269 5.55 21.14 6.62
CA GLY A 269 6.86 20.97 7.24
C GLY A 269 7.24 19.52 7.52
N ILE A 270 6.52 18.55 6.96
CA ILE A 270 6.85 17.12 7.06
C ILE A 270 8.19 16.87 6.36
N LYS A 271 9.04 16.08 7.01
CA LYS A 271 10.36 15.66 6.52
C LYS A 271 10.50 14.16 6.42
N TYR A 272 9.76 13.43 7.25
CA TYR A 272 9.80 11.99 7.37
C TYR A 272 8.40 11.41 7.20
N VAL A 273 8.30 10.29 6.52
CA VAL A 273 7.03 9.62 6.23
C VAL A 273 7.12 8.17 6.68
N ASP A 274 6.33 7.82 7.69
CA ASP A 274 6.16 6.44 8.17
C ASP A 274 5.08 5.75 7.34
N CYS A 275 5.41 4.66 6.66
CA CYS A 275 4.53 3.96 5.74
C CYS A 275 4.34 2.51 6.15
N TYR A 276 3.07 2.08 6.27
CA TYR A 276 2.77 0.72 6.71
C TYR A 276 1.46 0.14 6.14
N GLY A 277 1.34 -1.18 6.18
CA GLY A 277 0.12 -1.91 5.78
C GLY A 277 -0.93 -2.00 6.90
N VAL A 278 -2.20 -1.84 6.55
CA VAL A 278 -3.32 -1.84 7.51
C VAL A 278 -3.51 -3.16 8.27
N ASP A 279 -2.98 -4.27 7.75
CA ASP A 279 -3.25 -5.63 8.24
C ASP A 279 -2.48 -6.01 9.51
N ASN A 280 -1.47 -5.25 9.91
CA ASN A 280 -0.65 -5.56 11.09
C ASN A 280 -1.25 -4.95 12.37
N VAL A 281 -1.86 -5.77 13.24
CA VAL A 281 -2.45 -5.26 14.49
C VAL A 281 -1.40 -4.83 15.52
N LEU A 282 -0.16 -5.32 15.43
CA LEU A 282 0.93 -4.94 16.34
C LEU A 282 1.75 -3.74 15.85
N VAL A 283 1.37 -3.11 14.74
CA VAL A 283 2.12 -1.98 14.18
C VAL A 283 2.31 -0.83 15.19
N ARG A 284 3.57 -0.48 15.48
CA ARG A 284 3.92 0.74 16.22
C ARG A 284 3.84 1.94 15.27
N VAL A 285 2.63 2.44 15.04
CA VAL A 285 2.39 3.61 14.18
C VAL A 285 3.14 4.82 14.74
N ALA A 286 3.88 5.54 13.89
CA ALA A 286 4.67 6.70 14.27
C ALA A 286 5.71 6.40 15.38
N ASP A 287 6.37 5.23 15.31
CA ASP A 287 7.34 4.79 16.33
C ASP A 287 8.49 5.79 16.53
N PRO A 288 8.58 6.45 17.70
CA PRO A 288 9.64 7.39 18.00
C PRO A 288 11.05 6.77 17.95
N THR A 289 11.20 5.50 18.35
CA THR A 289 12.52 4.84 18.33
C THR A 289 12.99 4.64 16.88
N PHE A 290 12.11 4.15 16.01
CA PHE A 290 12.45 3.94 14.61
C PHE A 290 12.70 5.26 13.88
N LEU A 291 11.90 6.29 14.14
CA LEU A 291 12.13 7.64 13.60
C LEU A 291 13.47 8.22 14.08
N GLY A 292 13.77 8.10 15.38
CA GLY A 292 15.04 8.57 15.94
C GLY A 292 16.25 7.85 15.33
N TYR A 293 16.16 6.53 15.15
CA TYR A 293 17.19 5.75 14.45
C TYR A 293 17.37 6.22 13.00
N PHE A 294 16.26 6.43 12.28
CA PHE A 294 16.27 6.88 10.90
C PHE A 294 16.96 8.25 10.74
N ILE A 295 16.64 9.19 11.63
CA ILE A 295 17.25 10.51 11.69
C ILE A 295 18.75 10.40 12.00
N ASP A 296 19.12 9.61 13.01
CA ASP A 296 20.51 9.44 13.46
C ASP A 296 21.39 8.82 12.38
N LYS A 297 20.84 7.88 11.59
CA LYS A 297 21.55 7.28 10.46
C LYS A 297 21.67 8.19 9.25
N GLY A 298 20.80 9.20 9.11
CA GLY A 298 20.77 10.06 7.93
C GLY A 298 20.47 9.28 6.64
N ALA A 299 19.66 8.23 6.74
CA ALA A 299 19.30 7.40 5.58
C ALA A 299 18.18 8.06 4.74
N ALA A 300 18.11 7.76 3.46
CA ALA A 300 17.01 8.23 2.60
C ALA A 300 15.74 7.37 2.76
N SER A 301 15.93 6.07 3.03
CA SER A 301 14.89 5.12 3.38
C SER A 301 15.34 4.18 4.51
N ALA A 302 14.37 3.61 5.22
CA ALA A 302 14.61 2.55 6.19
C ALA A 302 13.46 1.57 6.22
N ALA A 303 13.73 0.35 6.68
CA ALA A 303 12.72 -0.68 6.85
C ALA A 303 12.87 -1.36 8.21
N LYS A 304 11.75 -1.57 8.91
CA LYS A 304 11.74 -2.55 9.99
C LYS A 304 11.75 -3.94 9.39
N VAL A 305 12.57 -4.81 9.95
CA VAL A 305 12.71 -6.21 9.53
C VAL A 305 12.48 -7.12 10.73
N VAL A 306 11.94 -8.31 10.48
CA VAL A 306 11.91 -9.38 11.48
C VAL A 306 12.77 -10.52 10.98
N ARG A 307 13.29 -11.33 11.90
CA ARG A 307 13.93 -12.59 11.50
C ARG A 307 12.90 -13.50 10.83
N LYS A 308 13.33 -14.10 9.73
CA LYS A 308 12.62 -15.21 9.09
C LYS A 308 12.55 -16.38 10.07
N ALA A 309 11.33 -16.84 10.36
CA ALA A 309 11.08 -17.81 11.42
C ALA A 309 11.58 -19.22 11.05
N TYR A 310 11.50 -19.56 9.77
CA TYR A 310 11.95 -20.84 9.21
C TYR A 310 12.19 -20.69 7.69
N PRO A 311 12.99 -21.56 7.05
CA PRO A 311 13.35 -21.42 5.63
C PRO A 311 12.17 -21.29 4.65
N GLN A 312 11.07 -21.99 4.91
CA GLN A 312 9.89 -22.04 4.04
C GLN A 312 8.88 -20.91 4.31
N GLU A 313 9.18 -19.97 5.21
CA GLU A 313 8.28 -18.84 5.47
C GLU A 313 8.05 -18.03 4.19
N LYS A 314 6.78 -17.84 3.81
CA LYS A 314 6.35 -17.12 2.60
C LYS A 314 6.39 -15.61 2.81
N VAL A 315 7.61 -15.07 2.85
CA VAL A 315 7.87 -13.66 3.05
C VAL A 315 9.03 -13.21 2.17
N GLY A 316 8.91 -12.02 1.58
CA GLY A 316 10.02 -11.40 0.88
C GLY A 316 11.15 -11.05 1.85
N VAL A 317 12.40 -11.15 1.40
CA VAL A 317 13.57 -10.85 2.22
C VAL A 317 14.43 -9.77 1.57
N PHE A 318 15.08 -8.96 2.40
CA PHE A 318 16.07 -8.00 1.92
C PHE A 318 17.32 -8.72 1.43
N VAL A 319 17.81 -8.31 0.26
CA VAL A 319 19.04 -8.76 -0.38
C VAL A 319 19.77 -7.58 -1.01
N ARG A 320 21.02 -7.77 -1.43
CA ARG A 320 21.68 -6.91 -2.42
C ARG A 320 21.64 -7.59 -3.78
N ARG A 321 21.24 -6.85 -4.82
CA ARG A 321 21.35 -7.32 -6.22
C ARG A 321 22.70 -6.88 -6.78
N GLY A 322 23.56 -7.86 -7.06
CA GLY A 322 24.93 -7.65 -7.50
C GLY A 322 25.89 -7.23 -6.38
N LYS A 323 27.18 -7.49 -6.60
CA LYS A 323 28.23 -7.18 -5.62
C LYS A 323 28.32 -5.68 -5.36
N GLY A 324 28.00 -5.27 -4.14
CA GLY A 324 27.98 -3.85 -3.75
C GLY A 324 26.78 -3.06 -4.29
N GLY A 325 25.80 -3.73 -4.92
CA GLY A 325 24.59 -3.09 -5.45
C GLY A 325 23.63 -2.60 -4.36
N PRO A 326 22.48 -2.02 -4.76
CA PRO A 326 21.50 -1.49 -3.83
C PRO A 326 20.81 -2.62 -3.05
N LEU A 327 20.26 -2.27 -1.88
CA LEU A 327 19.31 -3.14 -1.19
C LEU A 327 18.01 -3.21 -1.99
N THR A 328 17.42 -4.39 -2.03
CA THR A 328 16.12 -4.65 -2.62
C THR A 328 15.44 -5.75 -1.82
N VAL A 329 14.15 -5.97 -2.09
CA VAL A 329 13.45 -7.16 -1.63
C VAL A 329 13.37 -8.16 -2.79
N VAL A 330 13.50 -9.44 -2.44
CA VAL A 330 13.23 -10.57 -3.34
C VAL A 330 12.08 -11.35 -2.73
N GLU A 331 11.05 -11.63 -3.52
CA GLU A 331 9.90 -12.38 -3.04
C GLU A 331 10.24 -13.85 -2.81
N TYR A 332 9.46 -14.53 -1.97
CA TYR A 332 9.72 -15.94 -1.63
C TYR A 332 9.66 -16.87 -2.85
N THR A 333 8.99 -16.46 -3.93
CA THR A 333 8.90 -17.19 -5.20
C THR A 333 10.15 -17.06 -6.06
N GLU A 334 11.01 -16.08 -5.78
CA GLU A 334 12.28 -15.83 -6.46
C GLU A 334 13.48 -16.47 -5.72
N LEU A 335 13.27 -17.02 -4.52
CA LEU A 335 14.29 -17.75 -3.77
C LEU A 335 14.16 -19.26 -3.98
N ASP A 336 15.20 -19.90 -4.49
CA ASP A 336 15.24 -21.36 -4.51
C ASP A 336 15.39 -21.96 -3.10
N GLU A 337 15.07 -23.24 -2.96
CA GLU A 337 15.09 -23.94 -1.66
C GLU A 337 16.48 -23.98 -1.01
N SER A 338 17.54 -24.03 -1.82
CA SER A 338 18.93 -24.06 -1.38
C SER A 338 19.31 -22.73 -0.73
N MET A 339 19.02 -21.62 -1.39
CA MET A 339 19.24 -20.26 -0.87
C MET A 339 18.37 -19.99 0.34
N ALA A 340 17.09 -20.38 0.30
CA ALA A 340 16.16 -20.17 1.41
C ALA A 340 16.59 -20.88 2.70
N SER A 341 17.32 -22.00 2.58
CA SER A 341 17.80 -22.82 3.69
C SER A 341 19.28 -22.60 4.03
N GLU A 342 19.97 -21.71 3.30
CA GLU A 342 21.40 -21.45 3.52
C GLU A 342 21.63 -20.78 4.90
N THR A 343 22.62 -21.27 5.64
CA THR A 343 22.96 -20.77 6.99
C THR A 343 24.25 -19.96 6.95
N ASN A 344 24.25 -18.80 7.61
CA ASN A 344 25.44 -18.03 7.90
C ASN A 344 26.29 -18.78 8.95
N GLN A 345 27.49 -19.21 8.56
CA GLN A 345 28.37 -20.02 9.40
C GLN A 345 28.88 -19.31 10.66
N GLN A 346 28.92 -17.97 10.66
CA GLN A 346 29.37 -17.19 11.82
C GLN A 346 28.26 -17.01 12.86
N THR A 347 27.04 -16.76 12.39
CA THR A 347 25.91 -16.43 13.29
C THR A 347 25.00 -17.62 13.57
N GLY A 348 25.09 -18.70 12.79
CA GLY A 348 24.19 -19.86 12.87
C GLY A 348 22.76 -19.57 12.40
N ARG A 349 22.48 -18.36 11.91
CA ARG A 349 21.17 -17.92 11.41
C ARG A 349 21.03 -18.23 9.92
N LEU A 350 19.80 -18.20 9.41
CA LEU A 350 19.59 -18.18 7.96
C LEU A 350 20.34 -16.99 7.35
N LYS A 351 21.04 -17.24 6.25
CA LYS A 351 21.81 -16.22 5.52
C LYS A 351 20.90 -15.13 4.97
N PHE A 352 19.74 -15.51 4.47
CA PHE A 352 18.68 -14.61 4.02
C PHE A 352 17.54 -14.55 5.04
N CYS A 353 17.78 -13.83 6.15
CA CYS A 353 16.87 -13.82 7.30
C CYS A 353 16.09 -12.52 7.53
N TRP A 354 16.38 -11.45 6.80
CA TRP A 354 15.75 -10.14 7.05
C TRP A 354 14.46 -9.98 6.27
N SER A 355 13.35 -10.39 6.88
CA SER A 355 12.03 -10.37 6.26
C SER A 355 11.47 -8.95 6.12
N ASN A 356 10.95 -8.63 4.95
CA ASN A 356 10.19 -7.41 4.71
C ASN A 356 8.78 -7.54 5.30
N VAL A 357 8.47 -6.68 6.26
CA VAL A 357 7.16 -6.67 6.95
C VAL A 357 6.31 -5.45 6.60
N CYS A 358 6.64 -4.74 5.51
CA CYS A 358 5.91 -3.56 5.04
C CYS A 358 5.78 -2.47 6.11
N LEU A 359 6.91 -2.15 6.76
CA LEU A 359 7.07 -1.10 7.76
C LEU A 359 8.26 -0.25 7.34
N HIS A 360 8.03 0.86 6.65
CA HIS A 360 9.06 1.65 5.99
C HIS A 360 9.04 3.10 6.47
N MET A 361 10.22 3.73 6.51
CA MET A 361 10.35 5.15 6.77
C MET A 361 11.08 5.77 5.58
N PHE A 362 10.59 6.90 5.09
CA PHE A 362 11.19 7.62 3.98
C PHE A 362 11.43 9.07 4.33
N THR A 363 12.46 9.67 3.75
CA THR A 363 12.52 11.13 3.65
C THR A 363 11.52 11.60 2.59
N LEU A 364 10.92 12.77 2.80
CA LEU A 364 10.00 13.36 1.82
C LEU A 364 10.70 13.60 0.46
N ASP A 365 11.96 14.06 0.49
CA ASP A 365 12.75 14.29 -0.72
C ASP A 365 12.94 13.01 -1.54
N PHE A 366 13.24 11.89 -0.86
CA PHE A 366 13.35 10.58 -1.50
C PHE A 366 12.02 10.10 -2.08
N LEU A 367 10.89 10.28 -1.38
CA LEU A 367 9.57 9.93 -1.90
C LEU A 367 9.24 10.68 -3.20
N ASN A 368 9.57 11.96 -3.26
CA ASN A 368 9.37 12.75 -4.47
C ASN A 368 10.27 12.27 -5.63
N GLN A 369 11.54 11.94 -5.35
CA GLN A 369 12.43 11.39 -6.36
C GLN A 369 11.91 10.05 -6.91
N VAL A 370 11.54 9.12 -6.02
CA VAL A 370 11.17 7.76 -6.42
C VAL A 370 9.83 7.70 -7.15
N ALA A 371 8.87 8.57 -6.82
CA ALA A 371 7.62 8.69 -7.56
C ALA A 371 7.85 9.06 -9.04
N ASN A 372 8.89 9.84 -9.34
CA ASN A 372 9.28 10.14 -10.72
C ASN A 372 10.03 8.98 -11.38
N GLY A 373 10.97 8.35 -10.66
CA GLY A 373 11.76 7.23 -11.16
C GLY A 373 10.91 6.02 -11.54
N LEU A 374 10.06 5.58 -10.61
CA LEU A 374 9.21 4.40 -10.82
C LEU A 374 8.20 4.57 -11.95
N GLU A 375 7.59 5.76 -12.07
CA GLU A 375 6.65 6.07 -13.15
C GLU A 375 7.34 6.03 -14.52
N LYS A 376 8.57 6.56 -14.60
CA LYS A 376 9.39 6.54 -15.81
C LYS A 376 9.79 5.11 -16.20
N ASP A 377 10.25 4.32 -15.23
CA ASP A 377 10.79 2.99 -15.50
C ASP A 377 9.68 1.93 -15.65
N SER A 378 8.46 2.23 -15.17
CA SER A 378 7.26 1.39 -15.34
C SER A 378 7.49 -0.06 -14.87
N ILE A 379 8.11 -0.19 -13.70
CA ILE A 379 8.37 -1.47 -13.04
C ILE A 379 7.05 -1.98 -12.44
N TYR A 380 6.51 -3.04 -13.05
CA TYR A 380 5.29 -3.72 -12.60
C TYR A 380 5.48 -5.24 -12.71
N HIS A 381 5.05 -5.92 -11.65
CA HIS A 381 5.13 -7.37 -11.50
C HIS A 381 3.89 -8.04 -12.08
N VAL A 382 4.11 -9.15 -12.78
CA VAL A 382 3.06 -9.94 -13.43
C VAL A 382 2.48 -10.94 -12.44
N ALA A 383 1.19 -10.83 -12.15
CA ALA A 383 0.46 -11.77 -11.31
C ALA A 383 -0.63 -12.47 -12.13
N GLU A 384 -0.43 -13.77 -12.44
CA GLU A 384 -1.45 -14.59 -13.09
C GLU A 384 -2.60 -14.88 -12.12
N LYS A 385 -3.84 -14.66 -12.57
CA LYS A 385 -5.07 -14.83 -11.79
C LYS A 385 -6.21 -15.30 -12.69
N LYS A 386 -7.21 -15.93 -12.06
CA LYS A 386 -8.56 -16.02 -12.62
C LYS A 386 -9.26 -14.67 -12.50
N ILE A 387 -9.66 -14.11 -13.63
CA ILE A 387 -10.25 -12.76 -13.75
C ILE A 387 -11.68 -12.91 -14.26
N PRO A 388 -12.67 -12.25 -13.63
CA PRO A 388 -14.02 -12.15 -14.17
C PRO A 388 -14.02 -11.51 -15.56
N SER A 389 -14.86 -12.02 -16.45
CA SER A 389 -14.97 -11.58 -17.83
C SER A 389 -16.39 -11.75 -18.35
N ILE A 390 -16.67 -11.18 -19.53
CA ILE A 390 -17.95 -11.34 -20.23
C ILE A 390 -18.40 -12.80 -20.40
N ASN A 391 -17.45 -13.75 -20.49
CA ASN A 391 -17.71 -15.17 -20.71
C ASN A 391 -17.52 -16.02 -19.44
N GLY A 392 -17.65 -15.41 -18.26
CA GLY A 392 -17.44 -16.07 -16.97
C GLY A 392 -16.10 -15.68 -16.37
N SER A 393 -15.15 -16.62 -16.24
CA SER A 393 -13.81 -16.31 -15.72
C SER A 393 -12.73 -16.91 -16.60
N ILE A 394 -11.72 -16.10 -16.92
CA ILE A 394 -10.58 -16.50 -17.74
C ILE A 394 -9.27 -16.35 -16.97
N GLU A 395 -8.24 -17.08 -17.39
CA GLU A 395 -6.88 -16.85 -16.91
C GLU A 395 -6.34 -15.55 -17.53
N GLY A 396 -5.91 -14.63 -16.68
CA GLY A 396 -5.39 -13.33 -17.07
C GLY A 396 -4.27 -12.86 -16.15
N VAL A 397 -3.79 -11.66 -16.41
CA VAL A 397 -2.67 -11.02 -15.75
C VAL A 397 -3.14 -9.74 -15.09
N LYS A 398 -2.75 -9.58 -13.83
CA LYS A 398 -2.76 -8.30 -13.12
C LYS A 398 -1.34 -7.77 -13.05
N LEU A 399 -1.18 -6.46 -13.26
CA LEU A 399 0.10 -5.77 -13.14
C LEU A 399 0.09 -4.97 -11.85
N GLU A 400 1.04 -5.27 -10.95
CA GLU A 400 1.12 -4.67 -9.63
C GLU A 400 2.52 -4.07 -9.41
N GLN A 401 2.60 -2.84 -8.92
CA GLN A 401 3.85 -2.29 -8.40
C GLN A 401 3.94 -2.59 -6.90
N PHE A 402 5.14 -2.88 -6.41
CA PHE A 402 5.36 -3.11 -4.98
C PHE A 402 6.02 -1.91 -4.31
N ILE A 403 5.63 -1.62 -3.08
CA ILE A 403 6.20 -0.52 -2.28
C ILE A 403 7.71 -0.69 -2.08
N PHE A 404 8.22 -1.91 -2.10
CA PHE A 404 9.66 -2.15 -1.96
C PHE A 404 10.45 -1.96 -3.27
N ASP A 405 9.79 -1.72 -4.41
CA ASP A 405 10.47 -1.40 -5.68
C ASP A 405 11.19 -0.04 -5.63
N CYS A 406 10.96 0.75 -4.57
CA CYS A 406 11.68 2.00 -4.34
C CYS A 406 13.13 1.83 -3.90
N PHE A 407 13.49 0.72 -3.22
CA PHE A 407 14.81 0.59 -2.59
C PHE A 407 16.00 0.69 -3.56
N PRO A 408 15.93 0.19 -4.81
CA PRO A 408 16.96 0.42 -5.82
C PRO A 408 17.29 1.90 -6.11
N TYR A 409 16.34 2.82 -5.88
CA TYR A 409 16.53 4.26 -6.08
C TYR A 409 17.09 4.97 -4.86
N ALA A 410 17.13 4.30 -3.70
CA ALA A 410 17.56 4.91 -2.45
C ALA A 410 19.09 5.07 -2.43
N PRO A 411 19.63 6.28 -2.21
CA PRO A 411 21.07 6.46 -2.05
C PRO A 411 21.59 5.74 -0.80
N SER A 412 20.73 5.54 0.21
CA SER A 412 21.01 4.78 1.41
C SER A 412 19.73 4.19 2.00
N THR A 413 19.81 2.93 2.40
CA THR A 413 18.73 2.21 3.10
C THR A 413 19.27 1.61 4.39
N ALA A 414 18.59 1.87 5.51
CA ALA A 414 18.90 1.29 6.80
C ALA A 414 17.87 0.20 7.18
N LEU A 415 18.32 -0.94 7.68
CA LEU A 415 17.44 -1.97 8.23
C LEU A 415 17.41 -1.87 9.76
N PHE A 416 16.23 -2.02 10.34
CA PHE A 416 15.99 -1.94 11.78
C PHE A 416 15.27 -3.19 12.26
N GLU A 417 15.99 -4.10 12.91
CA GLU A 417 15.38 -5.32 13.42
C GLU A 417 14.33 -5.03 14.51
N VAL A 418 13.18 -5.69 14.45
CA VAL A 418 12.18 -5.66 15.53
C VAL A 418 11.80 -7.07 15.95
N LEU A 419 11.33 -7.19 17.19
CA LEU A 419 10.79 -8.45 17.70
C LEU A 419 9.40 -8.68 17.09
N ARG A 420 9.22 -9.84 16.46
CA ARG A 420 7.97 -10.19 15.78
C ARG A 420 6.78 -10.11 16.72
N GLU A 421 6.94 -10.69 17.91
CA GLU A 421 5.94 -10.74 18.97
C GLU A 421 5.60 -9.38 19.61
N GLU A 422 6.28 -8.31 19.21
CA GLU A 422 5.99 -6.94 19.64
C GLU A 422 5.44 -6.05 18.53
N GLU A 423 5.82 -6.32 17.27
CA GLU A 423 5.59 -5.37 16.18
C GLU A 423 4.98 -5.97 14.91
N PHE A 424 4.81 -7.30 14.82
CA PHE A 424 4.32 -7.95 13.60
C PHE A 424 3.34 -9.09 13.84
N ALA A 425 2.05 -8.79 13.64
CA ALA A 425 0.93 -9.73 13.68
C ALA A 425 -0.06 -9.42 12.55
N PRO A 426 0.23 -9.84 11.31
CA PRO A 426 -0.62 -9.57 10.15
C PRO A 426 -1.92 -10.38 10.17
N VAL A 427 -3.00 -9.77 9.67
CA VAL A 427 -4.33 -10.37 9.52
C VAL A 427 -4.63 -10.53 8.03
N LYS A 428 -4.36 -11.72 7.50
CA LYS A 428 -4.43 -12.01 6.06
C LYS A 428 -5.41 -13.10 5.70
N ASN A 429 -5.63 -14.07 6.58
CA ASN A 429 -6.45 -15.26 6.31
C ASN A 429 -7.59 -15.40 7.31
N ALA A 430 -8.73 -15.94 6.89
CA ALA A 430 -9.81 -16.30 7.81
C ALA A 430 -9.36 -17.34 8.85
N ASN A 431 -10.05 -17.37 10.00
CA ASN A 431 -9.85 -18.40 11.03
C ASN A 431 -10.03 -19.80 10.43
N GLY A 432 -9.26 -20.77 10.94
CA GLY A 432 -9.12 -22.11 10.35
C GLY A 432 -7.96 -22.26 9.37
N SER A 433 -7.36 -21.15 8.92
CA SER A 433 -6.07 -21.18 8.19
C SER A 433 -4.90 -21.41 9.13
N SER A 434 -3.76 -21.87 8.61
CA SER A 434 -2.59 -22.23 9.41
C SER A 434 -1.72 -21.06 9.89
N PHE A 435 -1.89 -19.85 9.34
CA PHE A 435 -1.10 -18.67 9.68
C PHE A 435 -1.85 -17.35 9.40
N ASP A 436 -1.40 -16.26 10.01
CA ASP A 436 -1.87 -14.88 9.81
C ASP A 436 -3.39 -14.72 9.91
N THR A 437 -3.99 -15.32 10.94
CA THR A 437 -5.44 -15.29 11.21
C THR A 437 -5.81 -14.26 12.28
N PRO A 438 -7.06 -13.76 12.31
CA PRO A 438 -7.57 -12.93 13.39
C PRO A 438 -7.30 -13.51 14.78
N GLU A 439 -7.51 -14.82 14.98
CA GLU A 439 -7.23 -15.51 16.25
C GLU A 439 -5.75 -15.46 16.64
N SER A 440 -4.84 -15.73 15.70
CA SER A 440 -3.40 -15.67 15.95
C SER A 440 -2.93 -14.26 16.30
N ALA A 441 -3.46 -13.25 15.59
CA ALA A 441 -3.14 -11.86 15.80
C ALA A 441 -3.67 -11.34 17.15
N LYS A 442 -4.93 -11.66 17.48
CA LYS A 442 -5.53 -11.37 18.79
C LYS A 442 -4.66 -11.92 19.92
N LEU A 443 -4.24 -13.17 19.79
CA LEU A 443 -3.45 -13.82 20.83
C LEU A 443 -2.07 -13.17 21.02
N LEU A 444 -1.41 -12.74 19.93
CA LEU A 444 -0.14 -12.01 20.02
C LEU A 444 -0.31 -10.67 20.75
N VAL A 445 -1.38 -9.92 20.46
CA VAL A 445 -1.72 -8.68 21.19
C VAL A 445 -1.92 -8.95 22.68
N LEU A 446 -2.78 -9.92 23.03
CA LEU A 446 -3.07 -10.25 24.43
C LEU A 446 -1.83 -10.69 25.20
N ARG A 447 -0.92 -11.44 24.55
CA ARG A 447 0.35 -11.86 25.16
C ARG A 447 1.31 -10.70 25.37
N LEU A 448 1.44 -9.80 24.38
CA LEU A 448 2.25 -8.60 24.51
C LEU A 448 1.78 -7.74 25.69
N HIS A 449 0.50 -7.44 25.73
CA HIS A 449 -0.11 -6.60 26.77
C HIS A 449 -0.06 -7.27 28.15
N THR A 450 -0.18 -8.60 28.22
CA THR A 450 0.05 -9.35 29.46
C THR A 450 1.48 -9.17 30.00
N ARG A 451 2.49 -9.21 29.12
CA ARG A 451 3.88 -8.94 29.52
C ARG A 451 4.04 -7.53 30.07
N TRP A 452 3.40 -6.54 29.45
CA TRP A 452 3.44 -5.16 29.93
C TRP A 452 2.81 -4.99 31.32
N VAL A 453 1.63 -5.60 31.56
CA VAL A 453 0.95 -5.53 32.86
C VAL A 453 1.78 -6.18 33.97
N ILE A 454 2.38 -7.34 33.70
CA ILE A 454 3.25 -8.03 34.66
C ILE A 454 4.50 -7.19 34.94
N ALA A 455 5.13 -6.63 33.90
CA ALA A 455 6.30 -5.75 34.05
C ALA A 455 5.98 -4.49 34.88
N ALA A 456 4.74 -3.99 34.81
CA ALA A 456 4.25 -2.87 35.60
C ALA A 456 3.85 -3.23 37.05
N GLY A 457 4.04 -4.49 37.48
CA GLY A 457 3.72 -4.98 38.81
C GLY A 457 2.25 -5.38 39.02
N GLY A 458 1.51 -5.64 37.94
CA GLY A 458 0.17 -6.21 37.98
C GLY A 458 0.17 -7.74 37.97
N PHE A 459 -0.94 -8.33 38.40
CA PHE A 459 -1.16 -9.77 38.45
C PHE A 459 -2.31 -10.19 37.53
N LEU A 460 -2.23 -11.39 36.96
CA LEU A 460 -3.31 -11.96 36.16
C LEU A 460 -3.90 -13.19 36.83
N THR A 461 -5.23 -13.31 36.77
CA THR A 461 -5.97 -14.55 37.00
C THR A 461 -6.70 -14.93 35.73
N HIS A 462 -6.92 -16.22 35.51
CA HIS A 462 -7.52 -16.71 34.28
C HIS A 462 -8.28 -18.02 34.52
N SER A 463 -9.38 -18.21 33.79
CA SER A 463 -10.19 -19.42 33.83
C SER A 463 -9.83 -20.42 32.71
N VAL A 464 -8.96 -20.01 31.79
CA VAL A 464 -8.44 -20.82 30.67
C VAL A 464 -6.92 -20.67 30.61
N PRO A 465 -6.16 -21.58 29.96
CA PRO A 465 -4.71 -21.48 29.90
C PRO A 465 -4.21 -20.13 29.34
N LEU A 466 -3.13 -19.57 29.91
CA LEU A 466 -2.53 -18.30 29.48
C LEU A 466 -2.12 -18.28 28.00
N TYR A 467 -1.81 -19.44 27.42
CA TYR A 467 -1.51 -19.50 25.98
C TYR A 467 -2.74 -19.24 25.10
N ALA A 468 -3.95 -19.17 25.65
CA ALA A 468 -5.22 -18.96 24.96
C ALA A 468 -5.99 -17.72 25.44
N THR A 469 -5.41 -16.91 26.34
CA THR A 469 -6.04 -15.69 26.88
C THR A 469 -5.00 -14.65 27.24
N GLY A 470 -5.45 -13.48 27.70
CA GLY A 470 -4.61 -12.43 28.23
C GLY A 470 -5.41 -11.16 28.43
N VAL A 471 -4.71 -10.07 28.67
CA VAL A 471 -5.32 -8.74 28.83
C VAL A 471 -5.06 -7.91 27.59
N GLU A 472 -6.00 -7.04 27.26
CA GLU A 472 -5.80 -5.99 26.27
C GLU A 472 -5.52 -4.67 26.99
N VAL A 473 -4.43 -3.99 26.67
CA VAL A 473 -4.17 -2.63 27.11
C VAL A 473 -4.57 -1.69 25.97
N SER A 474 -5.46 -0.74 26.26
CA SER A 474 -5.84 0.30 25.30
C SER A 474 -4.61 1.14 24.92
N PRO A 475 -4.38 1.44 23.62
CA PRO A 475 -3.30 2.33 23.21
C PRO A 475 -3.33 3.71 23.88
N LEU A 476 -4.51 4.18 24.32
CA LEU A 476 -4.65 5.44 25.07
C LEU A 476 -4.04 5.40 26.48
N CYS A 477 -3.87 4.20 27.04
CA CYS A 477 -3.17 3.97 28.31
C CYS A 477 -1.66 3.90 28.11
N SER A 478 -1.23 3.15 27.08
CA SER A 478 0.17 2.83 26.84
C SER A 478 0.42 2.50 25.37
N TYR A 479 1.47 3.09 24.80
CA TYR A 479 1.88 2.88 23.42
C TYR A 479 2.74 1.62 23.25
N ALA A 480 3.72 1.43 24.14
CA ALA A 480 4.70 0.35 24.09
C ALA A 480 4.99 -0.29 25.46
N GLY A 481 4.10 -0.11 26.44
CA GLY A 481 4.21 -0.66 27.80
C GLY A 481 4.57 0.37 28.88
N GLU A 482 4.83 1.63 28.50
CA GLU A 482 5.09 2.74 29.42
C GLU A 482 3.82 3.18 30.17
N ASN A 483 3.98 3.93 31.28
CA ASN A 483 2.88 4.53 32.07
C ASN A 483 1.86 3.57 32.69
N LEU A 484 2.14 2.26 32.70
CA LEU A 484 1.22 1.26 33.28
C LEU A 484 1.34 1.07 34.78
N GLU A 485 2.44 1.48 35.43
CA GLU A 485 2.65 1.24 36.86
C GLU A 485 1.53 1.82 37.72
N ALA A 486 1.09 3.06 37.41
CA ALA A 486 0.00 3.72 38.13
C ALA A 486 -1.35 2.99 37.98
N ILE A 487 -1.53 2.26 36.86
CA ILE A 487 -2.76 1.54 36.54
C ILE A 487 -2.71 0.12 37.07
N CYS A 488 -1.55 -0.55 37.07
CA CYS A 488 -1.44 -1.99 37.25
C CYS A 488 -0.81 -2.42 38.58
N ARG A 489 0.06 -1.60 39.20
CA ARG A 489 0.86 -2.02 40.35
C ARG A 489 -0.03 -2.50 41.51
N GLY A 490 0.19 -3.75 41.95
CA GLY A 490 -0.54 -4.36 43.06
C GLY A 490 -1.99 -4.76 42.75
N ARG A 491 -2.44 -4.62 41.50
CA ARG A 491 -3.80 -4.97 41.07
C ARG A 491 -3.83 -6.32 40.36
N THR A 492 -4.96 -7.02 40.49
CA THR A 492 -5.22 -8.29 39.83
C THR A 492 -6.28 -8.13 38.75
N PHE A 493 -5.99 -8.62 37.55
CA PHE A 493 -6.89 -8.57 36.39
C PHE A 493 -7.36 -9.98 36.03
N HIS A 494 -8.66 -10.16 35.78
CA HIS A 494 -9.22 -11.45 35.38
C HIS A 494 -9.35 -11.52 33.84
N ALA A 495 -8.53 -12.37 33.21
CA ALA A 495 -8.48 -12.48 31.76
C ALA A 495 -9.59 -13.41 31.19
N PRO A 496 -10.16 -13.10 30.02
CA PRO A 496 -9.83 -11.96 29.15
C PRO A 496 -10.53 -10.65 29.57
N CYS A 497 -9.79 -9.54 29.59
CA CYS A 497 -10.35 -8.21 29.86
C CYS A 497 -9.58 -7.10 29.13
N GLU A 498 -10.21 -5.93 28.98
CA GLU A 498 -9.57 -4.69 28.55
C GLU A 498 -9.14 -3.86 29.77
N ILE A 499 -7.99 -3.18 29.67
CA ILE A 499 -7.51 -2.12 30.54
C ILE A 499 -7.55 -0.82 29.76
N SER A 500 -8.53 0.02 30.08
CA SER A 500 -8.75 1.36 29.51
C SER A 500 -8.74 2.44 30.61
N LEU A 501 -8.64 3.72 30.20
CA LEU A 501 -8.63 4.88 31.10
C LEU A 501 -10.02 5.23 31.63
#